data_AF-A0A9E0Y9S2-F1
#
_entry.id   AF-A0A9E0Y9S2-F1
#
_cell.length_a   1.000
_cell.length_b   1.000
_cell.length_c   1.000
_cell.angle_alpha   90.00
_cell.angle_beta   90.00
_cell.angle_gamma   90.00
#
_symmetry.space_group_name_H-M   'P 1'
#
loop_
_entity.id
_entity.type
_entity.pdbx_description
1 polymer ?
#
loop_
_entity_poly.entity_id
_entity_poly.type
_entity_poly.pdbx_seq_one_letter_code
_entity_poly.pdbx_strand_id
1 'polypeptide(L)'
;MGIEDLSEAELRQKVLEANLHKAPSVGAVVNQILAINPELGVADVMAIVRQATTRRGAGAGDFASTEVIDVPRALELARAAVPGGSIH
;
A
#
# COMPACT_ATOMS: atom_id res chain seq x y z
N MET A 1 10.84 -1.30 -39.75
CA MET A 1 9.38 -1.44 -39.62
C MET A 1 9.14 -2.71 -38.80
N GLY A 2 8.40 -2.73 -37.70
CA GLY A 2 7.62 -1.68 -37.05
C GLY A 2 7.80 -1.75 -35.54
N ILE A 3 7.91 -0.59 -34.91
CA ILE A 3 7.50 -0.41 -33.52
C ILE A 3 5.99 -0.57 -33.55
N GLU A 4 5.53 -1.77 -33.16
CA GLU A 4 4.11 -2.02 -32.95
C GLU A 4 3.61 -0.98 -31.94
N ASP A 5 2.76 -0.07 -32.42
CA ASP A 5 2.04 0.90 -31.61
C ASP A 5 1.16 0.10 -30.64
N LEU A 6 1.70 -0.20 -29.46
CA LEU A 6 0.94 -0.80 -28.37
C LEU A 6 -0.22 0.15 -28.09
N SER A 7 -1.44 -0.38 -28.15
CA SER A 7 -2.61 0.42 -27.85
C SER A 7 -2.52 0.98 -26.43
N GLU A 8 -3.05 2.19 -26.19
CA GLU A 8 -3.00 2.85 -24.87
C GLU A 8 -3.54 1.94 -23.74
N ALA A 9 -4.48 1.05 -24.07
CA ALA A 9 -5.02 0.03 -23.18
C ALA A 9 -3.97 -1.03 -22.79
N GLU A 10 -3.20 -1.55 -23.74
CA GLU A 10 -2.12 -2.51 -23.47
C GLU A 10 -0.96 -1.88 -22.70
N LEU A 11 -0.66 -0.61 -22.97
CA LEU A 11 0.34 0.13 -22.20
C LEU A 11 -0.12 0.31 -20.75
N ARG A 12 -1.38 0.66 -20.53
CA ARG A 12 -1.99 0.74 -19.18
C ARG A 12 -2.00 -0.60 -18.48
N GLN A 13 -2.32 -1.69 -19.19
CA GLN A 13 -2.32 -3.04 -18.63
C GLN A 13 -0.91 -3.47 -18.22
N LYS A 14 0.09 -3.30 -19.09
CA LYS A 14 1.49 -3.61 -18.77
C LYS A 14 2.03 -2.77 -17.62
N VAL A 15 1.66 -1.49 -17.53
CA VAL A 15 2.02 -0.62 -16.41
C VAL A 15 1.33 -1.09 -15.12
N LEU A 16 0.07 -1.52 -15.19
CA LEU A 16 -0.65 -2.06 -14.04
C LEU A 16 -0.01 -3.38 -13.56
N GLU A 17 0.29 -4.31 -14.46
CA GLU A 17 0.98 -5.58 -14.15
C GLU A 17 2.38 -5.32 -13.57
N ALA A 18 3.16 -4.41 -14.17
CA ALA A 18 4.47 -4.04 -13.67
C ALA A 18 4.41 -3.33 -12.30
N ASN A 19 3.31 -2.63 -11.98
CA ASN A 19 3.13 -2.02 -10.67
C ASN A 19 2.62 -3.01 -9.62
N LEU A 20 1.82 -4.02 -10.01
CA LEU A 20 1.41 -5.10 -9.11
C LEU A 20 2.62 -5.90 -8.61
N HIS A 21 3.60 -6.17 -9.47
CA HIS A 21 4.87 -6.80 -9.08
C HIS A 21 5.81 -5.91 -8.24
N LYS A 22 5.50 -4.61 -8.12
CA LYS A 22 6.28 -3.64 -7.34
C LYS A 22 5.56 -3.19 -6.06
N ALA A 23 4.40 -3.76 -5.76
CA ALA A 23 3.72 -3.48 -4.51
C ALA A 23 4.67 -3.80 -3.34
N PRO A 24 5.04 -2.82 -2.51
CA PRO A 24 5.94 -3.06 -1.40
C PRO A 24 5.32 -4.09 -0.47
N SER A 25 6.11 -5.07 -0.06
CA SER A 25 5.63 -6.06 0.90
C SER A 25 5.24 -5.38 2.20
N VAL A 26 4.27 -5.95 2.92
CA VAL A 26 3.86 -5.48 4.26
C VAL A 26 5.08 -5.26 5.16
N GLY A 27 6.05 -6.19 5.12
CA GLY A 27 7.29 -6.09 5.89
C GLY A 27 8.14 -4.88 5.52
N ALA A 28 8.21 -4.51 4.24
CA ALA A 28 8.94 -3.31 3.81
C ALA A 28 8.27 -2.02 4.33
N VAL A 29 6.94 -1.98 4.40
CA VAL A 29 6.20 -0.84 4.95
C VAL A 29 6.38 -0.75 6.46
N VAL A 30 6.28 -1.88 7.17
CA VAL A 30 6.52 -1.96 8.62
C VAL A 30 7.92 -1.46 8.99
N ASN A 31 8.95 -1.88 8.26
CA ASN A 31 10.31 -1.42 8.48
C ASN A 31 10.44 0.10 8.30
N GLN A 32 9.75 0.69 7.32
CA GLN A 32 9.75 2.14 7.11
C GLN A 32 9.00 2.88 8.23
N ILE A 33 7.88 2.34 8.71
CA ILE A 33 7.14 2.90 9.87
C ILE A 33 8.05 2.94 11.10
N LEU A 34 8.71 1.82 11.42
CA LEU A 34 9.62 1.73 12.58
C LEU A 34 10.88 2.58 12.42
N ALA A 35 11.36 2.80 11.19
CA ALA A 35 12.46 3.72 10.94
C ALA A 35 12.09 5.19 11.20
N ILE A 36 10.82 5.55 11.00
CA ILE A 36 10.29 6.89 11.30
C ILE A 36 10.01 7.06 12.79
N ASN A 37 9.38 6.06 13.40
CA ASN A 37 8.97 6.10 14.80
C ASN A 37 9.25 4.74 15.47
N PRO A 38 10.46 4.55 16.03
CA PRO A 38 10.90 3.27 16.59
C PRO A 38 10.26 2.95 17.94
N GLU A 39 9.57 3.92 18.56
CA GLU A 39 8.89 3.75 19.85
C GLU A 39 7.48 3.16 19.70
N LEU A 40 6.99 2.99 18.47
CA LEU A 40 5.68 2.38 18.21
C LEU A 40 5.66 0.92 18.60
N GLY A 41 4.62 0.53 19.34
CA GLY A 41 4.35 -0.86 19.65
C GLY A 41 3.83 -1.62 18.43
N VAL A 42 3.90 -2.94 18.48
CA VAL A 42 3.37 -3.82 17.42
C VAL A 42 1.90 -3.52 17.11
N ALA A 43 1.10 -3.19 18.14
CA ALA A 43 -0.31 -2.84 17.98
C ALA A 43 -0.51 -1.57 17.13
N ASP A 44 0.29 -0.53 17.39
CA ASP A 44 0.20 0.77 16.70
C ASP A 44 0.66 0.64 15.25
N VAL A 45 1.76 -0.09 15.01
CA VAL A 45 2.27 -0.38 13.66
C VAL A 45 1.20 -1.12 12.84
N MET A 46 0.56 -2.14 13.43
CA MET A 46 -0.50 -2.88 12.75
C MET A 46 -1.76 -2.02 12.51
N ALA A 47 -2.08 -1.10 13.41
CA ALA A 47 -3.17 -0.14 13.21
C ALA A 47 -2.88 0.79 12.04
N ILE A 48 -1.67 1.35 11.95
CA ILE A 48 -1.22 2.19 10.84
C ILE A 48 -1.32 1.45 9.50
N VAL A 49 -0.78 0.22 9.44
CA VAL A 49 -0.83 -0.59 8.20
C VAL A 49 -2.28 -0.85 7.79
N ARG A 50 -3.16 -1.24 8.72
CA ARG A 50 -4.59 -1.45 8.41
C ARG A 50 -5.28 -0.17 7.93
N GLN A 51 -5.02 0.97 8.58
CA GLN A 51 -5.63 2.25 8.21
C GLN A 51 -5.12 2.77 6.86
N ALA A 52 -3.87 2.46 6.52
CA ALA A 52 -3.28 2.74 5.23
C ALA A 52 -3.63 1.71 4.14
N THR A 53 -4.29 0.60 4.51
CA THR A 53 -4.72 -0.41 3.54
C THR A 53 -6.08 -0.01 2.98
N THR A 54 -6.14 0.19 1.67
CA THR A 54 -7.38 0.43 0.95
C THR A 54 -7.80 -0.84 0.22
N ARG A 55 -9.10 -1.15 0.26
CA ARG A 55 -9.66 -2.22 -0.56
C ARG A 55 -10.00 -1.67 -1.93
N ARG A 56 -9.30 -2.12 -2.96
CA ARG A 56 -9.67 -1.88 -4.35
C ARG A 56 -10.50 -3.08 -4.83
N GLY A 57 -11.80 -2.84 -5.07
CA GLY A 57 -12.75 -3.85 -5.53
C GLY A 57 -13.94 -4.03 -4.58
N ALA A 58 -14.98 -3.22 -4.78
CA ALA A 58 -16.31 -3.44 -4.23
C ALA A 58 -17.34 -3.51 -5.38
N GLY A 59 -17.03 -4.34 -6.39
CA GLY A 59 -17.98 -4.76 -7.40
C GLY A 59 -18.41 -6.18 -7.07
N ALA A 60 -19.71 -6.41 -6.90
CA ALA A 60 -20.28 -7.73 -6.65
C ALA A 60 -19.95 -8.67 -7.82
N GLY A 61 -18.89 -9.46 -7.69
CA GLY A 61 -18.52 -10.46 -8.71
C GLY A 61 -17.04 -10.86 -8.72
N ASP A 62 -16.12 -10.00 -8.27
CA ASP A 62 -14.69 -10.33 -8.32
C ASP A 62 -14.19 -10.94 -7.00
N PHE A 63 -13.75 -12.19 -7.08
CA PHE A 63 -13.08 -12.93 -6.01
C PHE A 63 -11.71 -12.34 -5.59
N ALA A 64 -11.31 -11.22 -6.19
CA ALA A 64 -10.05 -10.55 -5.95
C ALA A 64 -10.27 -9.20 -5.25
N SER A 65 -10.64 -9.24 -3.97
CA SER A 65 -10.45 -8.08 -3.11
C SER A 65 -8.95 -7.80 -3.05
N THR A 66 -8.48 -6.83 -3.83
CA THR A 66 -7.06 -6.46 -3.84
C THR A 66 -6.87 -5.43 -2.74
N GLU A 67 -6.35 -5.89 -1.60
CA GLU A 67 -5.90 -5.01 -0.52
C GLU A 67 -4.56 -4.38 -0.92
N VAL A 68 -4.54 -3.05 -1.01
CA VAL A 68 -3.36 -2.28 -1.40
C VAL A 68 -3.00 -1.33 -0.26
N ILE A 69 -1.75 -1.41 0.20
CA ILE A 69 -1.23 -0.49 1.21
C ILE A 69 -0.80 0.80 0.51
N ASP A 70 -1.42 1.91 0.90
CA ASP A 70 -0.98 3.25 0.56
C ASP A 70 0.24 3.61 1.45
N VAL A 71 1.44 3.44 0.89
CA VAL A 71 2.69 3.69 1.62
C VAL A 71 2.81 5.15 2.07
N PRO A 72 2.62 6.17 1.21
CA PRO A 72 2.61 7.56 1.65
C PRO A 72 1.72 7.79 2.87
N ARG A 73 0.49 7.25 2.85
CA ARG A 73 -0.44 7.36 3.97
C ARG A 73 0.09 6.68 5.24
N ALA A 74 0.67 5.48 5.11
CA ALA A 74 1.26 4.78 6.25
C ALA A 74 2.40 5.57 6.90
N LEU A 75 3.25 6.22 6.09
CA LEU A 75 4.36 7.03 6.60
C LEU A 75 3.88 8.33 7.25
N GLU A 76 2.83 8.96 6.73
CA GLU A 76 2.19 10.12 7.38
C GLU A 76 1.64 9.75 8.76
N LEU A 77 0.90 8.64 8.85
CA LEU A 77 0.34 8.14 10.11
C LEU A 77 1.44 7.79 11.10
N ALA A 78 2.56 7.20 10.66
CA ALA A 78 3.71 6.90 11.51
C ALA A 78 4.35 8.16 12.12
N ARG A 79 4.42 9.26 11.36
CA ARG A 79 4.93 10.57 11.84
C ARG A 79 4.00 11.24 12.83
N ALA A 80 2.68 11.04 12.68
CA ALA A 80 1.67 11.62 13.54
C ALA A 80 1.38 10.79 14.80
N ALA A 81 1.76 9.51 14.81
CA ALA A 81 1.49 8.60 15.90
C ALA A 81 2.31 8.95 17.16
N VAL A 82 1.63 9.01 18.30
CA VAL A 82 2.25 9.17 19.61
C VAL A 82 2.42 7.79 20.24
N PRO A 83 3.62 7.41 20.72
CA PRO A 83 3.85 6.12 21.37
C PRO A 83 2.88 5.92 22.55
N GLY A 84 2.10 4.84 22.54
CA GLY A 84 1.10 4.55 23.57
C GLY A 84 -0.17 5.40 23.50
N GLY A 85 -0.33 6.24 22.48
CA GLY A 85 -1.56 6.96 22.18
C GLY A 85 -2.48 6.14 21.27
N SER A 86 -3.76 6.04 21.64
CA SER A 86 -4.76 5.39 20.80
C SER A 86 -4.84 6.08 19.43
N ILE A 87 -4.51 5.36 18.36
CA ILE A 87 -4.78 5.81 16.99
C ILE A 87 -6.30 5.69 16.77
N HIS A 88 -7.00 6.83 16.85
CA HIS A 88 -8.45 6.96 16.65
C HIS A 88 -8.80 7.24 15.19
#